data_AF-K2FFW7-F1
#
_entry.id   AF-K2FFW7-F1
#
_cell.length_a   1.000
_cell.length_b   1.000
_cell.length_c   1.000
_cell.angle_alpha   90.00
_cell.angle_beta   90.00
_cell.angle_gamma   90.00
#
_symmetry.space_group_name_H-M   'P 1'
#
loop_
_entity.id
_entity.type
_entity.pdbx_description
1 polymer ?
#
loop_
_entity_poly.entity_id
_entity_poly.type
_entity_poly.pdbx_seq_one_letter_code
_entity_poly.pdbx_strand_id
1 'polypeptide(L)'
;MNKTKINFKQGFTLIELLIVIAIIGILAGVVLVSTSNARIKANTAKDMLQLKSINSALQVYYAGHGNYPGPGAGCWLSSIAGSNWIPLLAAEVGALPIEHRNSSNFFTAFIYCSDGGENYKLINHAPETMGVPTSLIDPVRPTWAWGWWTPGGAGY
;
A
#
# COMPACT_ATOMS: atom_id res chain seq x y z
N MET A 1 -24.60 -73.94 -3.56
CA MET A 1 -24.08 -73.49 -2.25
C MET A 1 -23.62 -72.04 -2.40
N ASN A 2 -24.50 -71.06 -2.09
CA ASN A 2 -24.20 -69.64 -2.25
C ASN A 2 -23.54 -69.10 -0.97
N LYS A 3 -22.27 -68.70 -1.06
CA LYS A 3 -21.56 -68.01 0.02
C LYS A 3 -21.92 -66.53 -0.03
N THR A 4 -22.80 -66.09 0.85
CA THR A 4 -23.16 -64.67 1.01
C THR A 4 -21.98 -63.93 1.64
N LYS A 5 -21.33 -63.03 0.88
CA LYS A 5 -20.25 -62.17 1.42
C LYS A 5 -20.87 -61.17 2.41
N ILE A 6 -20.49 -61.25 3.68
CA ILE A 6 -20.86 -60.25 4.69
C ILE A 6 -20.03 -58.98 4.42
N ASN A 7 -20.69 -57.91 3.98
CA ASN A 7 -20.06 -56.59 3.83
C ASN A 7 -20.06 -55.90 5.21
N PHE A 8 -18.90 -55.84 5.85
CA PHE A 8 -18.71 -54.99 7.03
C PHE A 8 -18.76 -53.52 6.59
N LYS A 9 -19.84 -52.81 6.91
CA LYS A 9 -19.86 -51.35 6.80
C LYS A 9 -18.91 -50.79 7.85
N GLN A 10 -17.79 -50.22 7.40
CA GLN A 10 -16.87 -49.49 8.26
C GLN A 10 -17.54 -48.18 8.67
N GLY A 11 -17.78 -48.02 9.98
CA GLY A 11 -18.28 -46.78 10.58
C GLY A 11 -17.13 -45.85 10.94
N PHE A 12 -17.35 -44.55 10.81
CA PHE A 12 -16.40 -43.52 11.25
C PHE A 12 -16.39 -43.45 12.78
N THR A 13 -15.20 -43.44 13.40
CA THR A 13 -15.09 -43.29 14.85
C THR A 13 -15.15 -41.81 15.25
N LEU A 14 -15.67 -41.54 16.46
CA LEU A 14 -15.71 -40.18 17.00
C LEU A 14 -14.30 -39.57 17.14
N ILE A 15 -13.29 -40.39 17.42
CA ILE A 15 -11.90 -39.95 17.55
C ILE A 15 -11.30 -39.56 16.20
N GLU A 16 -11.64 -40.27 15.12
CA GLU A 16 -11.23 -39.89 13.76
C GLU A 16 -11.80 -38.52 13.38
N LEU A 17 -13.06 -38.25 13.71
CA LEU A 17 -13.67 -36.94 13.43
C LEU A 17 -13.04 -35.83 14.30
N LEU A 18 -12.74 -36.13 15.57
CA LEU A 18 -12.15 -35.19 16.50
C LEU A 18 -10.73 -34.74 16.08
N ILE A 19 -9.91 -35.68 15.61
CA ILE A 19 -8.56 -35.37 15.12
C ILE A 19 -8.62 -34.51 13.85
N VAL A 20 -9.57 -34.77 12.95
CA VAL A 20 -9.72 -34.00 11.71
C VAL A 20 -10.04 -32.53 12.00
N ILE A 21 -11.02 -32.25 12.86
CA ILE A 21 -11.36 -30.87 13.21
C ILE A 21 -10.21 -30.18 13.97
N ALA A 22 -9.45 -30.92 14.78
CA ALA A 22 -8.28 -30.39 15.47
C ALA A 22 -7.19 -29.96 14.47
N ILE A 23 -6.87 -30.79 13.47
CA ILE A 23 -5.88 -30.46 12.43
C ILE A 23 -6.36 -29.29 11.57
N ILE A 24 -7.64 -29.27 11.16
CA ILE A 24 -8.21 -28.16 10.39
C ILE A 24 -8.11 -26.85 11.19
N GLY A 25 -8.39 -26.88 12.49
CA GLY A 25 -8.27 -25.72 13.37
C GLY A 25 -6.85 -25.16 13.42
N ILE A 26 -5.84 -26.02 13.55
CA ILE A 26 -4.43 -25.61 13.55
C ILE A 26 -4.03 -24.99 12.20
N LEU A 27 -4.36 -25.67 11.09
CA LEU A 27 -4.03 -25.17 9.75
C LEU A 27 -4.73 -23.83 9.45
N ALA A 28 -6.00 -23.69 9.83
CA ALA A 28 -6.76 -22.46 9.65
C ALA A 28 -6.11 -21.27 10.40
N GLY A 29 -5.61 -21.48 11.62
CA GLY A 29 -4.91 -20.44 12.38
C GLY A 29 -3.67 -19.91 11.68
N VAL A 30 -2.82 -20.81 11.14
CA VAL A 30 -1.60 -20.43 10.41
C VAL A 30 -1.92 -19.68 9.11
N VAL A 31 -2.95 -20.12 8.39
CA VAL A 31 -3.40 -19.49 7.14
C VAL A 31 -3.91 -18.07 7.37
N LEU A 32 -4.63 -17.81 8.47
CA LEU A 32 -5.15 -16.48 8.78
C LEU A 32 -4.04 -15.44 9.00
N VAL A 33 -3.03 -15.77 9.82
CA VAL A 33 -1.92 -14.85 10.12
C VAL A 33 -1.08 -14.59 8.86
N SER A 34 -0.76 -15.64 8.10
CA SER A 34 0.04 -15.49 6.87
C SER A 34 -0.68 -14.67 5.80
N THR A 35 -1.99 -14.84 5.66
CA THR A 35 -2.81 -14.06 4.70
C THR A 35 -2.87 -12.58 5.07
N SER A 36 -2.95 -12.25 6.36
CA SER A 36 -2.94 -10.85 6.82
C SER A 36 -1.65 -10.12 6.41
N ASN A 37 -0.49 -10.73 6.68
CA ASN A 37 0.81 -10.18 6.31
C ASN A 37 0.99 -10.07 4.79
N ALA A 38 0.48 -11.04 4.03
CA ALA A 38 0.52 -11.01 2.57
C ALA A 38 -0.28 -9.83 2.00
N ARG A 39 -1.47 -9.54 2.56
CA ARG A 39 -2.28 -8.38 2.15
C ARG A 39 -1.56 -7.05 2.42
N ILE A 40 -0.93 -6.90 3.59
CA ILE A 40 -0.16 -5.69 3.92
C ILE A 40 0.95 -5.47 2.88
N LYS A 41 1.76 -6.51 2.60
CA LYS A 41 2.83 -6.42 1.59
C LYS A 41 2.30 -6.09 0.19
N ALA A 42 1.20 -6.71 -0.23
CA ALA A 42 0.60 -6.47 -1.54
C ALA A 42 0.11 -5.01 -1.68
N ASN A 43 -0.51 -4.49 -0.63
CA ASN A 43 -0.98 -3.11 -0.56
C ASN A 43 0.20 -2.12 -0.57
N THR A 44 1.24 -2.34 0.23
CA THR A 44 2.46 -1.51 0.21
C THR A 44 3.14 -1.53 -1.16
N ALA A 45 3.20 -2.69 -1.84
CA ALA A 45 3.75 -2.79 -3.18
C ALA A 45 2.92 -2.00 -4.21
N LYS A 46 1.58 -2.05 -4.10
CA LYS A 46 0.67 -1.27 -4.93
C LYS A 46 0.89 0.23 -4.75
N ASP A 47 0.89 0.70 -3.50
CA ASP A 47 1.15 2.11 -3.17
C ASP A 47 2.52 2.55 -3.71
N MET A 48 3.53 1.69 -3.63
CA MET A 48 4.88 1.99 -4.11
C MET A 48 4.92 2.19 -5.62
N LEU A 49 4.21 1.36 -6.38
CA LEU A 49 4.10 1.52 -7.83
C LEU A 49 3.36 2.82 -8.20
N GLN A 50 2.30 3.15 -7.46
CA GLN A 50 1.56 4.39 -7.66
C GLN A 50 2.42 5.62 -7.38
N LEU A 51 3.08 5.70 -6.23
CA LEU A 51 3.98 6.81 -5.92
C LEU A 51 5.15 6.90 -6.91
N LYS A 52 5.72 5.77 -7.34
CA LYS A 52 6.79 5.76 -8.33
C LYS A 52 6.33 6.35 -9.66
N SER A 53 5.10 6.04 -10.09
CA SER A 53 4.50 6.64 -11.27
C SER A 53 4.36 8.16 -11.14
N ILE A 54 3.89 8.63 -9.98
CA ILE A 54 3.75 10.06 -9.70
C ILE A 54 5.11 10.74 -9.66
N ASN A 55 6.10 10.14 -8.99
CA ASN A 55 7.47 10.67 -8.96
C ASN A 55 8.04 10.78 -10.38
N SER A 56 7.88 9.77 -11.23
CA SER A 56 8.30 9.85 -12.63
C SER A 56 7.62 11.01 -13.37
N ALA A 57 6.32 11.22 -13.14
CA ALA A 57 5.59 12.35 -13.72
C ALA A 57 6.11 13.70 -13.20
N LEU A 58 6.44 13.80 -11.91
CA LEU A 58 7.06 15.00 -11.33
C LEU A 58 8.41 15.33 -11.97
N GLN A 59 9.24 14.32 -12.25
CA GLN A 59 10.52 14.54 -12.94
C GLN A 59 10.33 15.03 -14.38
N VAL A 60 9.33 14.49 -15.10
CA VAL A 60 9.00 14.94 -16.45
C VAL A 60 8.46 16.37 -16.43
N TYR A 61 7.58 16.70 -15.48
CA TYR A 61 7.05 18.06 -15.30
C TYR A 61 8.19 19.06 -15.06
N TYR A 62 9.11 18.74 -14.15
CA TYR A 62 10.27 19.58 -13.84
C TYR A 62 11.16 19.80 -15.07
N ALA A 63 11.39 18.75 -15.88
CA ALA A 63 12.15 18.86 -17.12
C ALA A 63 11.50 19.80 -18.15
N GLY A 64 10.16 19.92 -18.16
CA GLY A 64 9.42 20.80 -19.04
C GLY A 64 9.30 22.25 -18.55
N HIS A 65 9.18 22.45 -17.23
CA HIS A 65 8.82 23.75 -16.63
C HIS A 65 9.95 24.42 -15.84
N GLY A 66 10.99 23.66 -15.45
CA GLY A 66 12.07 24.14 -14.59
C GLY A 66 11.70 24.24 -13.11
N ASN A 67 10.49 23.86 -12.72
CA ASN A 67 10.02 23.81 -11.35
C ASN A 67 9.05 22.64 -11.12
N TYR A 68 8.89 22.22 -9.87
CA TYR A 68 7.91 21.22 -9.49
C TYR A 68 6.50 21.82 -9.43
N PRO A 69 5.45 21.04 -9.73
CA PRO A 69 4.10 21.54 -9.82
C PRO A 69 3.59 22.03 -8.46
N GLY A 70 3.20 23.29 -8.40
CA GLY A 70 2.51 23.90 -7.27
C GLY A 70 2.32 25.40 -7.55
N PRO A 71 1.14 26.01 -7.27
CA PRO A 71 0.94 27.46 -7.37
C PRO A 71 1.83 28.30 -6.41
N GLY A 72 2.76 27.67 -5.69
CA GLY A 72 3.62 28.22 -4.67
C GLY A 72 4.01 27.14 -3.66
N ALA A 73 4.54 27.55 -2.51
CA ALA A 73 4.84 26.63 -1.42
C ALA A 73 3.55 26.07 -0.80
N GLY A 74 3.42 24.75 -0.74
CA GLY A 74 2.22 24.10 -0.20
C GLY A 74 2.31 22.59 -0.15
N CYS A 75 1.31 21.98 0.50
CA CYS A 75 1.11 20.55 0.59
C CYS A 75 -0.31 20.18 0.15
N TRP A 76 -0.42 19.12 -0.63
CA TRP A 76 -1.67 18.59 -1.15
C TRP A 76 -1.82 17.11 -0.81
N LEU A 77 -3.07 16.68 -0.62
CA LEU A 77 -3.41 15.35 -0.15
C LEU A 77 -4.39 14.66 -1.11
N SER A 78 -4.11 13.42 -1.45
CA SER A 78 -4.97 12.58 -2.31
C SER A 78 -6.38 12.39 -1.73
N SER A 79 -6.50 12.30 -0.41
CA SER A 79 -7.77 12.03 0.29
C SER A 79 -8.79 13.18 0.24
N ILE A 80 -8.36 14.41 -0.07
CA ILE A 80 -9.22 15.59 -0.12
C ILE A 80 -9.60 15.93 -1.56
N ALA A 81 -8.61 15.90 -2.46
CA ALA A 81 -8.76 16.39 -3.83
C ALA A 81 -8.95 15.26 -4.86
N GLY A 82 -9.07 14.01 -4.39
CA GLY A 82 -9.31 12.85 -5.23
C GLY A 82 -8.23 12.70 -6.29
N SER A 83 -8.59 12.40 -7.54
CA SER A 83 -7.62 12.19 -8.62
C SER A 83 -6.90 13.44 -9.13
N ASN A 84 -7.27 14.64 -8.69
CA ASN A 84 -6.65 15.91 -9.15
C ASN A 84 -5.90 16.63 -8.01
N TRP A 85 -5.39 15.86 -7.05
CA TRP A 85 -4.75 16.37 -5.85
C TRP A 85 -3.42 17.09 -6.07
N ILE A 86 -2.80 16.97 -7.25
CA ILE A 86 -1.72 17.85 -7.69
C ILE A 86 -2.20 18.52 -8.99
N PRO A 87 -2.92 19.66 -8.93
CA PRO A 87 -3.69 20.15 -10.07
C PRO A 87 -2.87 20.39 -11.34
N LEU A 88 -1.68 20.99 -11.20
CA LEU A 88 -0.81 21.28 -12.36
C LEU A 88 -0.25 19.99 -12.98
N LEU A 89 0.09 19.00 -12.16
CA LEU A 89 0.55 17.70 -12.67
C LEU A 89 -0.60 16.93 -13.32
N ALA A 90 -1.77 16.91 -12.68
CA ALA A 90 -2.95 16.20 -13.17
C ALA A 90 -3.46 16.77 -14.50
N ALA A 91 -3.23 18.04 -14.78
CA ALA A 91 -3.53 18.64 -16.08
C ALA A 91 -2.68 18.05 -17.22
N GLU A 92 -1.46 17.56 -16.93
CA GLU A 92 -0.55 17.01 -17.93
C GLU A 92 -0.65 15.50 -18.09
N VAL A 93 -0.70 14.79 -16.96
CA VAL A 93 -0.70 13.31 -16.97
C VAL A 93 -2.09 12.71 -16.79
N GLY A 94 -3.11 13.55 -16.61
CA GLY A 94 -4.48 13.14 -16.30
C GLY A 94 -4.66 12.77 -14.83
N ALA A 95 -5.70 11.97 -14.57
CA ALA A 95 -6.10 11.56 -13.23
C ALA A 95 -4.95 10.84 -12.49
N LEU A 96 -4.54 11.39 -11.36
CA LEU A 96 -3.50 10.83 -10.51
C LEU A 96 -4.05 9.66 -9.68
N PRO A 97 -3.21 8.65 -9.40
CA PRO A 97 -3.56 7.59 -8.47
C PRO A 97 -3.90 8.15 -7.08
N ILE A 98 -4.88 7.52 -6.45
CA ILE A 98 -5.17 7.65 -5.02
C ILE A 98 -4.74 6.35 -4.32
N GLU A 99 -4.47 6.45 -3.03
CA GLU A 99 -4.05 5.34 -2.19
C GLU A 99 -5.11 4.24 -2.09
N HIS A 100 -4.71 2.99 -1.82
CA HIS A 100 -5.66 1.86 -1.80
C HIS A 100 -6.74 1.96 -0.72
N ARG A 101 -6.50 2.76 0.33
CA ARG A 101 -7.43 2.94 1.46
C ARG A 101 -8.64 3.78 1.09
N ASN A 102 -8.52 4.64 0.06
CA ASN A 102 -9.54 5.62 -0.33
C ASN A 102 -10.20 6.26 0.90
N SER A 103 -9.35 6.71 1.83
CA SER A 103 -9.77 7.13 3.16
C SER A 103 -9.77 8.64 3.20
N SER A 104 -10.83 9.24 3.74
CA SER A 104 -10.86 10.68 4.04
C SER A 104 -9.97 11.09 5.23
N ASN A 105 -9.01 10.23 5.60
CA ASN A 105 -8.13 10.44 6.74
C ASN A 105 -6.73 10.87 6.28
N PHE A 106 -6.28 12.00 6.83
CA PHE A 106 -4.95 12.59 6.60
C PHE A 106 -3.80 11.62 6.97
N PHE A 107 -4.04 10.72 7.92
CA PHE A 107 -3.03 9.75 8.39
C PHE A 107 -2.83 8.55 7.46
N THR A 108 -3.60 8.47 6.38
CA THR A 108 -3.61 7.34 5.44
C THR A 108 -3.77 7.81 4.00
N ALA A 109 -3.00 8.82 3.59
CA ALA A 109 -3.11 9.46 2.29
C ALA A 109 -1.74 9.60 1.63
N PHE A 110 -1.73 9.80 0.32
CA PHE A 110 -0.55 10.32 -0.36
C PHE A 110 -0.49 11.83 -0.14
N ILE A 111 0.70 12.31 0.20
CA ILE A 111 0.97 13.71 0.47
C ILE A 111 2.09 14.16 -0.46
N TYR A 112 1.85 15.27 -1.13
CA TYR A 112 2.82 15.94 -1.97
C TYR A 112 2.99 17.35 -1.46
N CYS A 113 4.21 17.74 -1.12
CA CYS A 113 4.58 19.08 -0.70
C CYS A 113 5.63 19.63 -1.66
N SER A 114 5.55 20.91 -2.02
CA SER A 114 6.57 21.58 -2.83
C SER A 114 6.72 23.03 -2.39
N ASP A 115 7.88 23.62 -2.64
CA ASP A 115 8.10 25.07 -2.55
C ASP A 115 7.64 25.83 -3.81
N GLY A 116 7.14 25.14 -4.84
CA GLY A 116 6.82 25.69 -6.15
C GLY A 116 8.06 25.96 -7.02
N GLY A 117 9.24 25.52 -6.56
CA GLY A 117 10.54 25.67 -7.19
C GLY A 117 11.22 24.32 -7.39
N GLU A 118 12.41 24.17 -6.81
CA GLU A 118 13.26 22.98 -7.02
C GLU A 118 13.02 21.87 -6.00
N ASN A 119 12.21 22.11 -4.97
CA ASN A 119 12.06 21.14 -3.89
C ASN A 119 10.65 20.57 -3.80
N TYR A 120 10.61 19.28 -3.53
CA TYR A 120 9.37 18.58 -3.22
C TYR A 120 9.60 17.42 -2.26
N LYS A 121 8.51 16.99 -1.65
CA LYS A 121 8.37 15.74 -0.91
C LYS A 121 7.08 15.06 -1.33
N LEU A 122 7.18 13.81 -1.79
CA LEU A 122 6.06 12.94 -2.13
C LEU A 122 6.13 11.71 -1.23
N ILE A 123 5.16 11.53 -0.35
CA ILE A 123 5.16 10.47 0.64
C ILE A 123 3.81 9.77 0.72
N ASN A 124 3.86 8.48 1.02
CA ASN A 124 2.73 7.72 1.51
C ASN A 124 2.73 7.86 3.02
N HIS A 125 1.72 8.56 3.53
CA HIS A 125 1.55 8.74 4.95
C HIS A 125 0.76 7.54 5.48
N ALA A 126 1.45 6.47 5.87
CA ALA A 126 0.80 5.25 6.34
C ALA A 126 1.72 4.42 7.26
N PRO A 127 1.18 3.69 8.24
CA PRO A 127 1.97 2.87 9.16
C PRO A 127 2.58 1.62 8.49
N GLU A 128 2.09 1.21 7.32
CA GLU A 128 2.57 0.01 6.63
C GLU A 128 3.91 0.25 5.93
N THR A 129 4.99 -0.14 6.60
CA THR A 129 6.37 -0.06 6.09
C THR A 129 6.94 -1.42 5.66
N MET A 130 6.15 -2.50 5.77
CA MET A 130 6.59 -3.85 5.43
C MET A 130 7.00 -3.97 3.96
N GLY A 131 8.29 -4.18 3.71
CA GLY A 131 8.85 -4.32 2.36
C GLY A 131 9.27 -3.00 1.71
N VAL A 132 9.17 -1.87 2.40
CA VAL A 132 9.72 -0.59 1.95
C VAL A 132 11.24 -0.56 2.21
N PRO A 133 12.07 -0.20 1.21
CA PRO A 133 13.49 0.05 1.43
C PRO A 133 13.73 1.15 2.48
N THR A 134 14.71 0.97 3.35
CA THR A 134 15.03 1.94 4.42
C THR A 134 15.40 3.32 3.89
N SER A 135 15.91 3.41 2.65
CA SER A 135 16.25 4.67 1.99
C SER A 135 15.04 5.54 1.65
N LEU A 136 13.84 4.96 1.58
CA LEU A 136 12.60 5.68 1.29
C LEU A 136 11.85 6.06 2.57
N ILE A 137 12.34 5.66 3.75
CA ILE A 137 11.70 6.01 5.01
C ILE A 137 11.87 7.50 5.27
N ASP A 138 10.76 8.19 5.51
CA ASP A 138 10.77 9.63 5.71
C ASP A 138 11.57 9.99 6.98
N PRO A 139 12.60 10.87 6.89
CA PRO A 139 13.44 11.20 8.04
C PRO A 139 12.68 11.92 9.15
N VAL A 140 11.59 12.63 8.81
CA VAL A 140 10.75 13.37 9.77
C VAL A 140 9.76 12.43 10.47
N ARG A 141 9.27 11.40 9.77
CA ARG A 141 8.26 10.44 10.27
C ARG A 141 8.70 9.00 10.04
N PRO A 142 9.73 8.53 10.76
CA PRO A 142 10.38 7.25 10.48
C PRO A 142 9.49 6.02 10.69
N THR A 143 8.40 6.14 11.45
CA THR A 143 7.53 5.01 11.79
C THR A 143 6.22 4.95 11.01
N TRP A 144 5.91 5.97 10.18
CA TRP A 144 4.56 6.15 9.64
C TRP A 144 4.50 6.96 8.33
N ALA A 145 5.65 7.17 7.67
CA ALA A 145 5.68 7.68 6.31
C ALA A 145 6.91 7.20 5.53
N TRP A 146 6.76 7.13 4.22
CA TRP A 146 7.85 6.81 3.30
C TRP A 146 7.56 7.36 1.90
N GLY A 147 8.59 7.60 1.09
CA GLY A 147 8.43 8.12 -0.27
C GLY A 147 9.72 8.67 -0.88
N TRP A 148 9.59 9.71 -1.69
CA TRP A 148 10.67 10.39 -2.41
C TRP A 148 10.65 11.88 -2.13
N TRP A 149 11.82 12.50 -2.08
CA TRP A 149 11.96 13.93 -1.88
C TRP A 149 13.27 14.41 -2.48
N THR A 150 13.36 15.71 -2.74
CA THR A 150 14.64 16.36 -3.02
C THR A 150 15.40 16.64 -1.72
N PRO A 151 16.73 16.87 -1.77
CA PRO A 151 17.50 17.19 -0.57
C PRO A 151 16.92 18.35 0.26
N GLY A 152 16.44 19.42 -0.37
CA GLY A 152 15.79 20.55 0.31
C GLY A 152 14.35 20.29 0.73
N GLY A 153 13.67 19.31 0.11
CA GLY A 153 12.31 18.91 0.46
C GLY A 153 12.22 17.95 1.64
N ALA A 154 13.33 17.39 2.11
CA ALA A 154 13.37 16.40 3.19
C ALA A 154 12.76 16.89 4.52
N GLY A 155 12.66 18.21 4.73
CA GLY A 155 12.09 18.81 5.94
C GLY A 155 10.58 19.05 5.91
N TYR A 156 9.92 18.85 4.77
CA TYR A 156 8.47 19.07 4.62
C TYR A 156 7.61 18.03 5.32
#